data_AF-A0A971JMA9-F1
#
_entry.id   AF-A0A971JMA9-F1
#
_cell.length_a   1.000
_cell.length_b   1.000
_cell.length_c   1.000
_cell.angle_alpha   90.00
_cell.angle_beta   90.00
_cell.angle_gamma   90.00
#
_symmetry.space_group_name_H-M   'P 1'
#
loop_
_entity.id
_entity.type
_entity.pdbx_description
1 polymer ?
#
loop_
_entity_poly.entity_id
_entity_poly.type
_entity_poly.pdbx_seq_one_letter_code
_entity_poly.pdbx_strand_id
1 'polypeptide(L)'
;MEFYAELLGPILPHLKEYAVFYIVGIPILLVIIVLTRRYSVPLIVFLFEFIVAACIMHALVHVNVLIFAWFKNSSSMQMVRDPEDDVYWTTPMLHFWEWDIYSPQWVIWVEAVFLMAILLLIYRFRPLKPQYKHKSRYYKPKPASKTGADDDDWGTPRQFLGLPDSGKLGRKK
;
A
#
# COMPACT_ATOMS: atom_id res chain seq x y z
N MET A 1 6.93 11.45 34.19
CA MET A 1 7.40 12.63 33.42
C MET A 1 8.78 12.38 32.83
N GLU A 2 9.69 11.71 33.54
CA GLU A 2 11.05 11.39 33.04
C GLU A 2 11.06 10.49 31.80
N PHE A 3 10.18 9.48 31.73
CA PHE A 3 10.02 8.62 30.55
C PHE A 3 9.75 9.38 29.24
N TYR A 4 8.91 10.42 29.27
CA TYR A 4 8.63 11.24 28.08
C TYR A 4 9.81 12.14 27.71
N ALA A 5 10.58 12.58 28.71
CA ALA A 5 11.77 13.39 28.50
C ALA A 5 12.92 12.57 27.90
N GLU A 6 13.07 11.30 28.28
CA GLU A 6 14.01 10.37 27.65
C GLU A 6 13.57 9.97 26.24
N LEU A 7 12.29 9.65 26.05
CA LEU A 7 11.74 9.28 24.74
C LEU A 7 11.84 10.42 23.72
N LEU A 8 11.52 11.65 24.12
CA LEU A 8 11.58 12.83 23.26
C LEU A 8 12.95 13.51 23.28
N GLY A 9 13.85 13.10 24.17
CA GLY A 9 15.19 13.65 24.36
C GLY A 9 16.01 13.75 23.07
N PRO A 10 16.05 12.72 22.20
CA PRO A 10 16.74 12.80 20.91
C PRO A 10 15.90 13.46 19.80
N ILE A 11 14.57 13.44 19.92
CA ILE A 11 13.65 13.93 18.88
C ILE A 11 13.54 15.46 18.91
N LEU A 12 13.43 16.05 20.11
CA LEU A 12 13.33 17.50 20.31
C LEU A 12 14.51 18.31 19.75
N PRO A 13 15.79 17.94 19.97
CA PRO A 13 16.91 18.67 19.41
C PRO A 13 16.94 18.57 17.89
N HIS A 14 16.65 17.39 17.32
CA HIS A 14 16.56 17.21 15.88
C HIS A 14 15.43 18.05 15.26
N LEU A 15 14.24 18.06 15.88
CA LEU A 15 13.12 18.90 15.43
C LEU A 15 13.46 20.39 15.48
N LYS A 16 14.17 20.84 16.50
CA LYS A 16 14.62 22.24 16.60
C LYS A 16 15.65 22.60 15.54
N GLU A 17 16.62 21.73 15.33
CA GLU A 17 17.70 21.94 14.35
C GLU A 17 17.16 21.99 12.91
N TYR A 18 16.23 21.10 12.57
CA TYR A 18 15.65 21.01 11.23
C TYR A 18 14.27 21.67 11.09
N ALA A 19 13.83 22.47 12.09
CA ALA A 19 12.51 23.09 12.12
C ALA A 19 12.18 23.87 10.84
N VAL A 20 13.15 24.65 10.34
CA VAL A 20 12.98 25.46 9.12
C VAL A 20 12.75 24.57 7.90
N PHE A 21 13.49 23.46 7.79
CA PHE A 21 13.30 22.50 6.70
C PHE A 21 11.94 21.83 6.76
N TYR A 22 11.41 21.55 7.95
CA TYR A 22 10.05 21.02 8.07
C TYR A 22 8.99 22.07 7.71
N ILE A 23 9.11 23.30 8.22
CA ILE A 23 8.14 24.38 7.98
C ILE A 23 8.06 24.76 6.50
N VAL A 24 9.20 24.83 5.81
CA VAL A 24 9.25 25.24 4.39
C VAL A 24 9.19 24.05 3.45
N GLY A 25 9.86 22.95 3.80
CA GLY A 25 9.95 21.75 2.96
C GLY A 25 8.65 20.97 2.86
N ILE A 26 7.88 20.83 3.95
CA ILE A 26 6.60 20.10 3.92
C ILE A 26 5.60 20.76 2.94
N PRO A 27 5.35 22.08 2.97
CA PRO A 27 4.48 22.73 2.00
C PRO A 27 4.93 22.52 0.54
N ILE A 28 6.23 22.67 0.26
CA ILE A 28 6.78 22.50 -1.08
C ILE A 28 6.57 21.06 -1.55
N LEU A 29 6.87 20.08 -0.70
CA LEU A 29 6.68 18.67 -0.98
C LEU A 29 5.19 18.35 -1.24
N LEU A 30 4.29 18.96 -0.46
CA LEU A 30 2.85 18.78 -0.60
C LEU A 30 2.35 19.37 -1.93
N VAL A 31 2.84 20.55 -2.35
CA VAL A 31 2.55 21.13 -3.67
C VAL A 31 3.02 20.18 -4.79
N ILE A 32 4.23 19.64 -4.69
CA ILE A 32 4.76 18.67 -5.67
C ILE A 32 3.85 17.44 -5.70
N ILE A 33 3.49 16.87 -4.55
CA ILE A 33 2.61 15.70 -4.46
C ILE A 33 1.24 15.97 -5.11
N VAL A 34 0.67 17.16 -4.92
CA VAL A 34 -0.61 17.56 -5.53
C VAL A 34 -0.49 17.66 -7.06
N LEU A 35 0.61 18.23 -7.57
CA LEU A 35 0.89 18.32 -9.01
C LEU A 35 1.13 16.93 -9.61
N THR A 36 1.87 16.07 -8.93
CA THR A 36 2.20 14.71 -9.38
C THR A 36 1.20 13.66 -8.90
N ARG A 37 0.02 14.05 -8.37
CA ARG A 37 -0.93 13.16 -7.67
C ARG A 37 -1.24 11.85 -8.39
N ARG A 38 -1.22 11.89 -9.73
CA ARG A 38 -1.49 10.74 -10.58
C ARG A 38 -0.46 9.62 -10.41
N TYR A 39 0.78 9.98 -10.11
CA TYR A 39 1.91 9.07 -9.94
C TYR A 39 2.32 8.92 -8.46
N SER A 40 2.23 10.00 -7.68
CA SER A 40 2.62 9.97 -6.25
C SER A 40 1.64 9.17 -5.39
N VAL A 41 0.33 9.26 -5.60
CA VAL A 41 -0.66 8.52 -4.80
C VAL A 41 -0.46 6.99 -4.85
N PRO A 42 -0.38 6.34 -6.03
CA PRO A 42 -0.17 4.88 -6.06
C PRO A 42 1.19 4.48 -5.47
N LEU A 43 2.22 5.32 -5.62
CA LEU A 43 3.54 5.09 -5.02
C LEU A 43 3.50 5.20 -3.49
N ILE A 44 2.78 6.18 -2.94
CA ILE A 44 2.62 6.35 -1.49
C ILE A 44 1.87 5.15 -0.89
N VAL A 45 0.78 4.71 -1.53
CA VAL A 45 0.03 3.53 -1.08
C VAL A 45 0.91 2.27 -1.15
N PHE A 46 1.69 2.11 -2.22
CA PHE A 46 2.63 1.00 -2.36
C PHE A 46 3.70 1.01 -1.26
N LEU A 47 4.32 2.17 -1.00
CA LEU A 47 5.33 2.31 0.06
C LEU A 47 4.73 2.04 1.43
N PHE A 48 3.52 2.53 1.69
CA PHE A 48 2.83 2.29 2.96
C PHE A 48 2.55 0.80 3.17
N GLU A 49 2.00 0.11 2.16
CA GLU A 49 1.79 -1.34 2.22
C GLU A 49 3.10 -2.10 2.40
N PHE A 50 4.16 -1.68 1.71
CA PHE A 50 5.49 -2.27 1.86
C PHE A 50 6.06 -2.08 3.27
N ILE A 51 5.94 -0.89 3.86
CA ILE A 51 6.39 -0.61 5.23
C ILE A 51 5.61 -1.48 6.23
N VAL A 52 4.28 -1.54 6.11
CA VAL A 52 3.45 -2.37 7.01
C VAL A 52 3.83 -3.85 6.88
N ALA A 53 3.99 -4.35 5.66
CA ALA A 53 4.40 -5.73 5.42
C ALA A 53 5.82 -6.02 5.95
N ALA A 54 6.76 -5.08 5.78
CA ALA A 54 8.12 -5.19 6.31
C ALA A 54 8.12 -5.20 7.84
N CYS A 55 7.35 -4.34 8.50
CA CYS A 55 7.22 -4.35 9.97
C CYS A 55 6.65 -5.67 10.49
N ILE A 56 5.62 -6.21 9.84
CA ILE A 56 5.03 -7.51 10.22
C ILE A 56 6.05 -8.63 10.04
N MET A 57 6.74 -8.65 8.89
CA MET A 57 7.78 -9.65 8.62
C MET A 57 8.91 -9.57 9.65
N HIS A 58 9.40 -8.37 9.97
CA HIS A 58 10.46 -8.15 10.96
C HIS A 58 10.06 -8.68 12.33
N ALA A 59 8.85 -8.33 12.79
CA ALA A 59 8.32 -8.82 14.06
C ALA A 59 8.22 -10.36 14.08
N LEU A 60 7.79 -10.98 12.96
CA LEU A 60 7.74 -12.43 12.85
C LEU A 60 9.13 -13.06 12.88
N VAL A 61 10.11 -12.52 12.16
CA VAL A 61 11.49 -13.03 12.19
C VAL A 61 12.07 -12.93 13.60
N HIS A 62 11.86 -11.79 14.28
CA HIS A 62 12.29 -11.61 15.67
C HIS A 62 11.71 -12.67 16.60
N VAL A 63 10.40 -12.92 16.54
CA VAL A 63 9.75 -13.96 17.35
C VAL A 63 10.30 -15.35 17.02
N ASN A 64 10.51 -15.66 15.73
CA ASN A 64 11.10 -16.94 15.33
C ASN A 64 12.53 -17.12 15.86
N VAL A 65 13.37 -16.09 15.77
CA VAL A 65 14.75 -16.13 16.29
C VAL A 65 14.76 -16.37 17.80
N LEU A 66 13.88 -15.70 18.55
CA LEU A 66 13.72 -15.94 19.99
C LEU A 66 13.28 -17.37 20.30
N ILE A 67 12.33 -17.92 19.53
CA ILE A 67 11.89 -19.31 19.69
C ILE A 67 13.04 -20.28 19.41
N PHE A 68 13.83 -20.05 18.35
CA PHE A 68 14.99 -20.89 18.05
C PHE A 68 16.10 -20.79 19.09
N ALA A 69 16.36 -19.59 19.63
CA ALA A 69 17.31 -19.41 20.71
C ALA A 69 16.86 -20.17 21.96
N TRP A 70 15.59 -20.01 22.34
CA TRP A 70 14.99 -20.73 23.45
C TRP A 70 15.03 -22.25 23.25
N PHE A 71 14.69 -22.72 22.05
CA PHE A 71 14.73 -24.14 21.71
C PHE A 71 16.16 -24.69 21.75
N LYS A 72 17.14 -23.94 21.24
CA LYS A 72 18.55 -24.32 21.30
C LYS A 72 19.02 -24.47 22.75
N ASN A 73 18.75 -23.49 23.60
CA ASN A 73 19.11 -23.52 25.02
C ASN A 73 18.43 -24.69 25.75
N SER A 74 17.17 -24.97 25.43
CA SER A 74 16.40 -26.04 26.08
C SER A 74 16.80 -27.45 25.61
N SER A 75 17.21 -27.60 24.34
CA SER A 75 17.59 -28.89 23.75
C SER A 75 19.06 -29.24 23.96
N SER A 76 19.93 -28.25 24.13
CA SER A 76 21.31 -28.48 24.53
C SER A 76 21.34 -28.83 26.02
N MET A 77 21.56 -30.11 26.35
CA MET A 77 21.92 -30.54 27.72
C MET A 77 23.17 -29.82 28.28
N GLN A 78 23.83 -28.98 27.47
CA GLN A 78 24.92 -28.08 27.86
C GLN A 78 24.51 -27.10 28.97
N MET A 79 23.25 -26.69 29.07
CA MET A 79 22.81 -25.79 30.15
C MET A 79 23.04 -26.37 31.55
N VAL A 80 23.10 -27.70 31.68
CA VAL A 80 23.42 -28.40 32.94
C VAL A 80 24.94 -28.53 33.16
N ARG A 81 25.73 -28.45 32.08
CA ARG A 81 27.17 -28.71 32.10
C ARG A 81 27.99 -27.43 32.23
N ASP A 82 27.62 -26.39 31.50
CA ASP A 82 28.29 -25.08 31.46
C ASP A 82 27.24 -23.96 31.38
N PRO A 83 26.87 -23.32 32.51
CA PRO A 83 25.83 -22.29 32.56
C PRO A 83 26.27 -20.93 31.99
N GLU A 84 27.53 -20.76 31.61
CA GLU A 84 28.04 -19.51 31.02
C GLU A 84 27.83 -19.43 29.49
N ASP A 85 27.48 -20.54 28.84
CA ASP A 85 27.38 -20.65 27.37
C ASP A 85 25.93 -20.48 26.86
N ASP A 86 25.17 -19.62 27.54
CA ASP A 86 23.79 -19.30 27.17
C ASP A 86 23.74 -18.57 25.83
N VAL A 87 22.97 -19.12 24.88
CA VAL A 87 22.86 -18.53 23.54
C VAL A 87 21.79 -17.43 23.55
N TYR A 88 22.23 -16.17 23.61
CA TYR A 88 21.36 -14.99 23.47
C TYR A 88 21.39 -14.48 22.03
N TRP A 89 20.51 -15.04 21.19
CA TRP A 89 20.29 -14.47 19.85
C TRP A 89 19.33 -13.31 19.92
N THR A 90 19.73 -12.16 19.39
CA THR A 90 18.95 -10.92 19.41
C THR A 90 18.88 -10.30 18.03
N THR A 91 17.68 -9.96 17.58
CA THR A 91 17.48 -9.05 16.46
C THR A 91 16.99 -7.68 16.95
N PRO A 92 17.61 -6.58 16.52
CA PRO A 92 17.21 -5.24 16.95
C PRO A 92 15.83 -4.87 16.39
N MET A 93 14.92 -4.43 17.26
CA MET A 93 13.57 -4.01 16.83
C MET A 93 13.54 -2.62 16.18
N LEU A 94 14.38 -1.71 16.66
CA LEU A 94 14.40 -0.30 16.23
C LEU A 94 15.60 0.02 15.33
N HIS A 95 16.74 -0.62 15.61
CA HIS A 95 18.01 -0.41 14.92
C HIS A 95 18.29 -1.51 13.89
N PHE A 96 17.30 -1.84 13.05
CA PHE A 96 17.41 -2.92 12.05
C PHE A 96 18.46 -2.63 10.94
N TRP A 97 19.00 -1.41 10.89
CA TRP A 97 20.09 -1.02 9.99
C TRP A 97 21.49 -1.18 10.59
N GLU A 98 21.62 -1.55 11.87
CA GLU A 98 22.91 -1.72 12.54
C GLU A 98 23.31 -3.19 12.52
N TRP A 99 24.18 -3.54 11.56
CA TRP A 99 24.55 -4.93 11.26
C TRP A 99 25.32 -5.57 12.42
N ASP A 100 26.03 -4.74 13.19
CA ASP A 100 26.87 -5.16 14.31
C ASP A 100 26.06 -5.68 15.51
N ILE A 101 24.77 -5.33 15.60
CA ILE A 101 23.89 -5.75 16.69
C ILE A 101 23.29 -7.14 16.41
N TYR A 102 23.35 -7.63 15.17
CA TYR A 102 22.77 -8.92 14.82
C TYR A 102 23.60 -10.09 15.35
N SER A 103 23.03 -10.80 16.32
CA SER A 103 23.55 -12.07 16.82
C SER A 103 22.50 -13.16 16.58
N PRO A 104 22.71 -14.12 15.65
CA PRO A 104 23.83 -14.32 14.74
C PRO A 104 23.69 -13.54 13.42
N GLN A 105 24.83 -13.21 12.78
CA GLN A 105 24.88 -12.36 11.58
C GLN A 105 24.13 -12.90 10.35
N TRP A 106 23.90 -14.21 10.24
CA TRP A 106 23.19 -14.76 9.08
C TRP A 106 21.71 -14.32 9.01
N VAL A 107 21.13 -13.92 10.15
CA VAL A 107 19.72 -13.52 10.23
C VAL A 107 19.43 -12.30 9.36
N ILE A 108 20.38 -11.37 9.22
CA ILE A 108 20.20 -10.18 8.37
C ILE A 108 20.00 -10.55 6.90
N TRP A 109 20.68 -11.59 6.43
CA TRP A 109 20.54 -12.08 5.05
C TRP A 109 19.18 -12.73 4.85
N VAL A 110 18.66 -13.42 5.87
CA VAL A 110 17.32 -14.00 5.84
C VAL A 110 16.25 -12.91 5.81
N GLU A 111 16.39 -11.86 6.64
CA GLU A 111 15.51 -10.68 6.60
C GLU A 111 15.56 -9.98 5.24
N ALA A 112 16.76 -9.79 4.67
CA ALA A 112 16.93 -9.20 3.34
C ALA A 112 16.26 -10.02 2.22
N VAL A 113 16.36 -11.35 2.28
CA VAL A 113 15.68 -12.25 1.34
C VAL A 113 14.16 -12.15 1.47
N PHE A 114 13.63 -12.14 2.71
CA PHE A 114 12.19 -11.97 2.91
C PHE A 114 11.70 -10.59 2.47
N LEU A 115 12.48 -9.53 2.70
CA LEU A 115 12.17 -8.18 2.26
C LEU A 115 12.14 -8.09 0.72
N MET A 116 13.10 -8.71 0.04
CA MET A 116 13.09 -8.87 -1.42
C MET A 116 11.87 -9.66 -1.91
N ALA A 117 11.51 -10.76 -1.23
CA ALA A 117 10.35 -11.56 -1.58
C ALA A 117 9.06 -10.75 -1.45
N ILE A 118 8.89 -9.99 -0.37
CA ILE A 118 7.75 -9.09 -0.16
C ILE A 118 7.71 -8.02 -1.25
N LEU A 119 8.84 -7.39 -1.57
CA LEU A 119 8.91 -6.40 -2.64
C LEU A 119 8.45 -7.00 -3.99
N LEU A 120 8.92 -8.20 -4.31
CA LEU A 120 8.53 -8.92 -5.52
C LEU A 120 7.05 -9.28 -5.51
N LEU A 121 6.51 -9.76 -4.38
CA LEU A 121 5.09 -10.11 -4.22
C LEU A 121 4.20 -8.88 -4.40
N ILE A 122 4.52 -7.77 -3.73
CA ILE A 122 3.73 -6.53 -3.84
C ILE A 122 3.82 -6.00 -5.28
N TYR A 123 5.01 -5.98 -5.88
CA TYR A 123 5.18 -5.57 -7.28
C TYR A 123 4.37 -6.46 -8.25
N ARG A 124 4.36 -7.77 -8.02
CA ARG A 124 3.69 -8.76 -8.88
C ARG A 124 2.17 -8.75 -8.73
N PHE A 125 1.65 -8.60 -7.51
CA PHE A 125 0.21 -8.66 -7.22
C PHE A 125 -0.48 -7.30 -7.31
N ARG A 126 0.25 -6.20 -7.11
CA ARG A 126 -0.24 -4.84 -7.25
C ARG A 126 0.67 -4.01 -8.15
N PRO A 127 0.62 -4.26 -9.47
CA PRO A 127 1.32 -3.39 -10.41
C PRO A 127 0.81 -1.96 -10.22
N LEU A 128 1.74 -1.00 -10.16
CA LEU A 128 1.52 0.44 -10.05
C LEU A 128 0.79 0.98 -11.28
N LYS A 129 -0.45 0.56 -11.50
CA LYS A 129 -1.26 1.04 -12.61
C LYS A 129 -1.76 2.43 -12.23
N PRO A 130 -1.44 3.46 -13.03
CA PRO A 130 -2.02 4.77 -12.81
C PRO A 130 -3.53 4.62 -12.82
N GLN A 131 -4.23 5.15 -11.82
CA GLN A 131 -5.68 5.22 -11.85
C GLN A 131 -6.07 6.06 -13.08
N TYR A 132 -6.46 5.38 -14.17
CA TYR A 132 -7.00 6.05 -15.34
C TYR A 132 -8.26 6.77 -14.87
N LYS A 133 -8.37 8.06 -15.19
CA LYS A 133 -9.54 8.88 -14.87
C LYS A 133 -10.79 8.05 -15.16
N HIS A 134 -11.55 7.75 -14.13
CA HIS A 134 -12.87 7.15 -14.26
C HIS A 134 -13.58 7.96 -15.34
N LYS A 135 -13.85 7.36 -16.50
CA LYS A 135 -14.59 8.06 -17.57
C LYS A 135 -15.84 8.59 -16.88
N SER A 136 -16.03 9.91 -16.96
CA SER A 136 -17.16 10.56 -16.33
C SER A 136 -18.41 9.80 -16.73
N ARG A 137 -19.21 9.39 -15.76
CA ARG A 137 -20.49 8.67 -15.95
C ARG A 137 -21.51 9.48 -16.76
N TYR A 138 -21.17 10.73 -17.09
CA TYR A 138 -21.83 11.50 -18.13
C TYR A 138 -21.50 10.89 -19.49
N TYR A 139 -22.35 9.94 -19.89
CA TYR A 139 -22.65 9.70 -21.29
C TYR A 139 -22.95 11.07 -21.91
N LYS A 140 -22.03 11.60 -22.74
CA LYS A 140 -22.42 12.68 -23.66
C LYS A 140 -23.35 12.02 -24.65
N PRO A 141 -24.68 12.27 -24.62
CA PRO A 141 -25.53 11.76 -25.68
C PRO A 141 -24.95 12.28 -26.99
N LYS A 142 -24.68 11.35 -27.90
CA LYS A 142 -24.26 11.67 -29.27
C LYS A 142 -25.30 12.67 -29.78
N PRO A 143 -24.93 13.91 -30.17
CA PRO A 143 -25.92 14.82 -30.72
C PRO A 143 -26.61 14.08 -31.86
N ALA A 144 -27.94 14.02 -31.82
CA ALA A 144 -28.73 13.39 -32.87
C ALA A 144 -28.20 13.93 -34.20
N SER A 145 -27.75 13.05 -35.09
CA SER A 145 -27.38 13.49 -36.43
C SER A 145 -28.61 14.18 -36.98
N LYS A 146 -28.48 15.45 -37.35
CA LYS A 146 -29.46 16.12 -38.19
C LYS A 146 -29.37 15.49 -39.58
N THR A 147 -29.86 14.27 -39.70
CA THR A 147 -30.24 13.63 -40.95
C THR A 147 -31.74 13.82 -41.05
N GLY A 148 -32.15 14.68 -41.98
CA GLY A 148 -33.55 15.03 -42.24
C GLY A 148 -33.89 16.44 -41.80
N ALA A 149 -33.18 17.43 -42.35
CA ALA A 149 -33.63 18.83 -42.37
C ALA A 149 -34.15 19.23 -43.76
N ASP A 150 -34.46 18.25 -44.60
CA ASP A 150 -35.18 18.41 -45.87
C ASP A 150 -35.98 17.13 -46.02
N ASP A 151 -37.30 17.23 -45.87
CA ASP A 151 -38.33 16.42 -46.53
C ASP A 151 -39.66 16.81 -45.87
N ASP A 152 -40.21 17.90 -46.38
CA ASP A 152 -41.57 18.36 -46.14
C ASP A 152 -42.59 17.31 -46.62
N ASP A 153 -42.90 16.31 -45.79
CA ASP A 153 -44.02 15.40 -46.04
C ASP A 153 -45.31 15.96 -45.40
N TRP A 154 -45.96 16.88 -46.12
CA TRP A 154 -47.28 17.45 -45.81
C TRP A 154 -48.41 16.42 -46.06
N GLY A 155 -48.50 15.36 -45.25
CA GLY A 155 -49.65 14.45 -45.43
C GLY A 155 -49.81 13.23 -44.53
N THR A 156 -48.84 12.83 -43.72
CA THR A 156 -49.00 11.61 -42.91
C THR A 156 -49.32 11.94 -41.44
N PRO A 157 -50.42 11.39 -40.87
CA PRO A 157 -50.73 11.62 -39.46
C PRO A 157 -49.65 10.94 -38.60
N ARG A 158 -48.97 11.75 -37.78
CA ARG A 158 -47.94 11.29 -36.84
C ARG A 158 -48.51 10.14 -35.99
N GLN A 159 -47.93 8.95 -36.13
CA GLN A 159 -48.12 7.90 -35.13
C GLN A 159 -47.59 8.43 -33.80
N PHE A 160 -48.50 8.72 -32.88
CA PHE A 160 -48.16 9.06 -31.51
C PHE A 160 -47.35 7.91 -30.92
N LEU A 161 -46.06 8.16 -30.71
CA LEU A 161 -45.14 7.28 -30.02
C LEU A 161 -45.58 7.21 -28.54
N GLY A 162 -46.50 6.29 -28.20
CA GLY A 162 -47.04 6.22 -26.85
C GLY A 162 -48.13 5.20 -26.55
N LEU A 163 -48.57 4.35 -27.49
CA LEU A 163 -49.45 3.22 -27.14
C LEU A 163 -48.68 1.89 -27.23
N PRO A 164 -48.76 1.03 -26.19
CA PRO A 164 -48.25 -0.33 -26.30
C PRO A 164 -49.11 -1.09 -27.32
N ASP A 165 -48.45 -1.83 -28.22
CA ASP A 165 -49.08 -2.71 -29.20
C ASP A 165 -49.99 -3.76 -28.53
N SER A 166 -51.27 -3.42 -28.32
CA SER A 166 -52.32 -4.38 -27.99
C SER A 166 -52.78 -5.05 -29.28
N GLY A 167 -51.96 -5.92 -29.85
CA GLY A 167 -52.18 -6.38 -31.23
C GLY A 167 -51.54 -7.72 -31.59
N LYS A 168 -51.40 -8.67 -30.66
CA LYS A 168 -51.15 -10.08 -31.00
C LYS A 168 -52.08 -11.02 -30.24
N LEU A 169 -53.37 -10.86 -30.48
CA LEU A 169 -54.36 -11.91 -30.32
C LEU A 169 -54.69 -12.43 -31.72
N GLY A 170 -54.19 -13.62 -32.08
CA GLY A 170 -54.59 -14.24 -33.34
C GLY A 170 -53.71 -15.36 -33.88
N ARG A 171 -53.99 -16.58 -33.41
CA ARG A 171 -54.40 -17.71 -34.25
C ARG A 171 -53.38 -18.33 -35.24
N LYS A 172 -52.85 -19.50 -34.89
CA LYS A 172 -52.63 -20.66 -35.79
C LYS A 172 -52.86 -21.92 -34.95
N LYS A 173 -54.01 -22.59 -35.13
CA LYS A 173 -54.23 -23.77 -35.99
C LYS A 173 -53.32 -24.93 -35.61
#